data_AF-A0A538LCR3-F1
#
_entry.id   AF-A0A538LCR3-F1
#
_cell.length_a   1.000
_cell.length_b   1.000
_cell.length_c   1.000
_cell.angle_alpha   90.00
_cell.angle_beta   90.00
_cell.angle_gamma   90.00
#
_symmetry.space_group_name_H-M   'P 1'
#
loop_
_entity.id
_entity.type
_entity.pdbx_description
1 polymer ?
#
loop_
_entity_poly.entity_id
_entity_poly.type
_entity_poly.pdbx_seq_one_letter_code
_entity_poly.pdbx_strand_id
1 'polypeptide(L)'
;MNERIAENAQRFDAGSTEFICECDDPQCTSRVEATIEEYEEVRSDGTRFLLAPGHGDRSIERVVESRGNFMIVEKMNQAARALVRRLNPRAAEA
;
A
#
# COMPACT_ATOMS: atom_id res chain seq x y z
N MET A 1 1.03 -4.95 -8.14
CA MET A 1 1.37 -3.94 -9.17
C MET A 1 2.45 -3.02 -8.64
N ASN A 2 2.23 -2.39 -7.49
CA ASN A 2 3.22 -1.57 -6.80
C ASN A 2 4.54 -2.28 -6.50
N GLU A 3 4.52 -3.58 -6.22
CA GLU A 3 5.76 -4.38 -6.07
C GLU A 3 6.70 -4.24 -7.28
N ARG A 4 6.17 -4.30 -8.50
CA ARG A 4 6.98 -4.10 -9.73
C ARG A 4 7.43 -2.65 -9.91
N ILE A 5 6.68 -1.69 -9.39
CA ILE A 5 7.06 -0.27 -9.40
C ILE A 5 8.24 -0.07 -8.45
N ALA A 6 8.16 -0.60 -7.23
CA ALA A 6 9.23 -0.55 -6.24
C ALA A 6 10.51 -1.24 -6.76
N GLU A 7 10.41 -2.46 -7.30
CA GLU A 7 11.55 -3.18 -7.87
C GLU A 7 12.26 -2.37 -8.96
N ASN A 8 11.50 -1.70 -9.84
CA ASN A 8 12.08 -0.88 -10.89
C ASN A 8 12.71 0.41 -10.34
N ALA A 9 12.02 1.10 -9.43
CA ALA A 9 12.55 2.30 -8.78
C ALA A 9 13.87 2.02 -8.05
N GLN A 10 13.95 0.88 -7.34
CA GLN A 10 15.18 0.39 -6.69
C GLN A 10 16.30 0.15 -7.70
N ARG A 11 16.00 -0.52 -8.83
CA ARG A 11 17.01 -0.80 -9.87
C ARG A 11 17.59 0.46 -10.51
N PHE A 12 16.83 1.54 -10.55
CA PHE A 12 17.26 2.81 -11.13
C PHE A 12 17.74 3.83 -10.09
N ASP A 13 17.88 3.43 -8.82
CA ASP A 13 18.29 4.30 -7.71
C ASP A 13 17.47 5.59 -7.60
N ALA A 14 16.16 5.46 -7.83
CA ALA A 14 15.24 6.59 -7.75
C ALA A 14 14.88 6.87 -6.29
N GLY A 15 15.15 8.08 -5.79
CA GLY A 15 14.81 8.46 -4.41
C GLY A 15 13.30 8.50 -4.11
N SER A 16 12.45 8.71 -5.12
CA SER A 16 11.00 8.60 -5.02
C SER A 16 10.38 8.12 -6.33
N THR A 17 9.15 7.61 -6.26
CA THR A 17 8.39 7.22 -7.44
C THR A 17 6.88 7.34 -7.20
N GLU A 18 6.10 7.23 -8.28
CA GLU A 18 4.65 7.22 -8.22
C GLU A 18 4.12 5.78 -8.09
N PHE A 19 3.61 5.46 -6.91
CA PHE A 19 2.85 4.25 -6.65
C PHE A 19 1.39 4.44 -7.02
N ILE A 20 0.65 3.35 -7.18
CA ILE A 20 -0.79 3.37 -7.45
C ILE A 20 -1.54 3.20 -6.15
N CYS A 21 -2.60 3.97 -5.98
CA CYS A 21 -3.49 3.89 -4.83
C CYS A 21 -4.10 2.49 -4.71
N GLU A 22 -4.04 1.91 -3.51
CA GLU A 22 -4.51 0.56 -3.19
C GLU A 22 -5.86 0.58 -2.46
N CYS A 23 -6.69 1.58 -2.74
CA CYS A 23 -8.05 1.65 -2.21
C CYS A 23 -8.93 0.52 -2.78
N ASP A 24 -10.10 0.35 -2.21
CA ASP A 24 -11.04 -0.70 -2.59
C ASP A 24 -11.83 -0.42 -3.87
N ASP A 25 -11.74 0.81 -4.40
CA ASP A 25 -12.31 1.17 -5.70
C ASP A 25 -11.54 0.49 -6.86
N PRO A 26 -12.14 -0.48 -7.57
CA PRO A 26 -11.49 -1.21 -8.65
C PRO A 26 -11.25 -0.33 -9.90
N GLN A 27 -11.79 0.88 -9.97
CA GLN A 27 -11.56 1.84 -11.05
C GLN A 27 -10.57 2.94 -10.67
N CYS A 28 -9.98 2.88 -9.47
CA CYS A 28 -9.02 3.87 -9.03
C CYS A 28 -7.73 3.79 -9.84
N THR A 29 -7.37 4.91 -10.46
CA THR A 29 -6.09 5.10 -11.18
C THR A 29 -5.22 6.18 -10.55
N SER A 30 -5.53 6.58 -9.32
CA SER A 30 -4.81 7.65 -8.62
C SER A 30 -3.40 7.21 -8.28
N ARG A 31 -2.46 8.15 -8.35
CA ARG A 31 -1.06 7.94 -8.02
C ARG A 31 -0.68 8.64 -6.74
N VAL A 32 0.30 8.08 -6.07
CA VAL A 32 0.83 8.52 -4.79
C VAL A 32 2.34 8.61 -4.93
N GLU A 33 2.90 9.78 -4.66
CA GLU A 33 4.34 9.92 -4.54
C GLU A 33 4.80 9.46 -3.15
N ALA A 34 5.74 8.53 -3.11
CA ALA A 34 6.40 8.07 -1.91
C ALA A 34 7.85 7.66 -2.22
N THR A 35 8.72 7.67 -1.21
CA THR A 35 10.04 7.05 -1.37
C THR A 35 9.91 5.53 -1.40
N ILE A 36 10.97 4.87 -1.89
CA ILE A 36 11.05 3.42 -1.85
C ILE A 36 11.02 2.93 -0.39
N GLU A 37 11.76 3.60 0.50
CA GLU A 37 11.81 3.26 1.92
C GLU A 37 10.44 3.39 2.58
N GLU A 38 9.69 4.44 2.27
CA GLU A 38 8.33 4.61 2.79
C GLU A 38 7.39 3.50 2.30
N TYR A 39 7.48 3.13 1.02
CA TYR A 39 6.70 2.02 0.49
C TYR A 39 7.09 0.69 1.13
N GLU A 40 8.38 0.43 1.31
CA GLU A 40 8.88 -0.77 1.98
C GLU A 40 8.46 -0.83 3.46
N GLU A 41 8.45 0.31 4.16
CA GLU A 41 7.93 0.42 5.52
C GLU A 41 6.45 0.04 5.59
N VAL A 42 5.64 0.54 4.66
CA VAL A 42 4.22 0.15 4.54
C VAL A 42 4.10 -1.34 4.31
N ARG A 43 4.84 -1.89 3.34
CA ARG A 43 4.74 -3.28 2.92
C ARG A 43 5.46 -4.28 3.83
N SER A 44 6.18 -3.81 4.85
CA SER A 44 6.72 -4.64 5.93
C SER A 44 5.61 -5.41 6.67
N ASP A 45 4.40 -4.85 6.72
CA ASP A 45 3.19 -5.57 7.06
C ASP A 45 2.32 -5.69 5.80
N GLY A 46 2.25 -6.89 5.23
CA GLY A 46 1.45 -7.14 4.03
C GLY A 46 -0.07 -6.90 4.19
N THR A 47 -0.54 -6.60 5.41
CA THR A 47 -1.93 -6.17 5.67
C THR A 47 -2.15 -4.67 5.63
N ARG A 48 -1.09 -3.89 5.35
CA ARG A 48 -1.14 -2.44 5.14
C ARG A 48 -1.16 -2.09 3.66
N PHE A 49 -1.83 -0.98 3.37
CA PHE A 49 -2.07 -0.49 2.02
C PHE A 49 -1.77 1.00 1.94
N LEU A 50 -1.28 1.44 0.77
CA LEU A 50 -0.95 2.82 0.46
C LEU A 50 -2.09 3.49 -0.33
N LEU A 51 -2.71 4.53 0.22
CA LEU A 51 -3.86 5.21 -0.39
C LEU A 51 -3.57 6.69 -0.65
N ALA A 52 -4.16 7.22 -1.72
CA ALA A 52 -4.22 8.66 -1.95
C ALA A 52 -5.07 9.34 -0.86
N PRO A 53 -4.75 10.59 -0.47
CA PRO A 53 -5.51 11.32 0.55
C PRO A 53 -7.00 11.38 0.22
N GLY A 54 -7.85 11.03 1.18
CA GLY A 54 -9.31 11.01 1.01
C GLY A 54 -9.90 9.75 0.38
N HIS A 55 -9.07 8.79 -0.07
CA HIS A 55 -9.55 7.56 -0.72
C HIS A 55 -9.86 6.41 0.25
N GLY A 56 -9.70 6.64 1.56
CA GLY A 56 -9.93 5.60 2.56
C GLY A 56 -11.41 5.44 2.94
N ASP A 57 -11.87 4.20 3.10
CA ASP A 57 -13.22 3.88 3.58
C ASP A 57 -13.22 3.43 5.05
N ARG A 58 -13.59 4.35 5.93
CA ARG A 58 -13.67 4.14 7.38
C ARG A 58 -14.67 3.05 7.81
N SER A 59 -15.53 2.57 6.91
CA SER A 59 -16.47 1.48 7.19
C SER A 59 -15.81 0.10 7.18
N ILE A 60 -14.70 -0.05 6.44
CA ILE A 60 -13.99 -1.34 6.27
C ILE A 60 -12.53 -1.30 6.71
N GLU A 61 -11.94 -0.12 6.88
CA GLU A 61 -10.53 0.05 7.20
C GLU A 61 -10.27 1.21 8.17
N ARG A 62 -9.10 1.16 8.82
CA ARG A 62 -8.64 2.21 9.73
C ARG A 62 -7.36 2.82 9.19
N VAL A 63 -7.24 4.15 9.33
CA VAL A 63 -5.98 4.86 9.08
C VAL A 63 -5.01 4.50 10.20
N VAL A 64 -3.88 3.90 9.85
CA VAL A 64 -2.75 3.64 10.75
C VAL A 64 -1.91 4.90 10.86
N GLU A 65 -1.66 5.55 9.73
CA GLU A 65 -0.86 6.77 9.64
C GLU A 65 -1.33 7.60 8.45
N SER A 66 -1.25 8.93 8.57
CA SER A 66 -1.50 9.86 7.48
C SER A 66 -0.26 10.71 7.27
N ARG A 67 0.31 10.64 6.08
CA ARG A 67 1.36 11.54 5.61
C ARG A 67 0.73 12.55 4.65
N GLY A 68 1.39 13.68 4.41
CA GLY A 68 0.81 14.75 3.57
C GLY A 68 0.38 14.26 2.18
N ASN A 69 1.10 13.27 1.66
CA ASN A 69 0.98 12.83 0.28
C ASN A 69 0.16 11.53 0.15
N PHE A 70 -0.06 10.81 1.26
CA PHE A 70 -0.73 9.51 1.30
C PHE A 70 -1.17 9.07 2.68
N MET A 71 -2.02 8.05 2.72
CA MET A 71 -2.46 7.40 3.95
C MET A 71 -2.05 5.93 3.94
N ILE A 72 -1.73 5.43 5.13
CA ILE A 72 -1.48 4.01 5.38
C ILE A 72 -2.70 3.47 6.12
N VAL A 73 -3.34 2.44 5.58
CA VAL A 73 -4.53 1.85 6.18
C VAL A 73 -4.40 0.35 6.40
N GLU A 74 -5.20 -0.17 7.33
CA GLU A 74 -5.38 -1.60 7.59
C GLU A 74 -6.87 -1.95 7.58
N LYS A 75 -7.23 -3.08 6.95
CA LYS A 75 -8.61 -3.58 6.99
C LYS A 75 -9.02 -3.94 8.43
N MET A 76 -10.22 -3.55 8.84
CA MET A 76 -10.74 -3.80 10.19
C MET A 76 -11.27 -5.23 10.36
N ASN A 77 -11.88 -5.77 9.31
CA ASN A 77 -12.51 -7.09 9.34
C ASN A 77 -11.46 -8.22 9.44
N GLN A 78 -11.58 -9.10 10.43
CA GLN A 78 -10.63 -10.19 10.66
C GLN A 78 -10.55 -11.18 9.48
N ALA A 79 -11.67 -11.50 8.85
CA ALA A 79 -11.69 -12.38 7.68
C ALA A 79 -10.98 -11.74 6.49
N ALA A 80 -11.20 -10.44 6.26
CA ALA A 80 -10.47 -9.68 5.24
C ALA A 80 -8.96 -9.66 5.53
N ARG A 81 -8.56 -9.41 6.78
CA ARG A 81 -7.14 -9.47 7.18
C ARG A 81 -6.53 -10.85 6.97
N ALA A 82 -7.24 -11.92 7.34
CA ALA A 82 -6.78 -13.30 7.15
C ALA A 82 -6.61 -13.64 5.66
N LEU A 83 -7.57 -13.21 4.83
CA LEU A 83 -7.49 -13.37 3.38
C LEU A 83 -6.29 -12.62 2.79
N VAL A 84 -6.10 -11.35 3.16
CA VAL A 84 -4.96 -10.53 2.72
C VAL A 84 -3.64 -11.17 3.13
N ARG A 85 -3.52 -11.67 4.38
CA ARG A 85 -2.32 -12.38 4.84
C ARG A 85 -2.02 -13.62 4.00
N ARG A 86 -3.05 -14.42 3.71
CA ARG A 86 -2.91 -15.64 2.91
C ARG A 86 -2.51 -15.36 1.46
N LEU A 87 -3.01 -14.26 0.88
CA LEU A 87 -2.75 -13.85 -0.50
C LEU A 87 -1.55 -12.91 -0.63
N ASN A 88 -0.85 -12.60 0.45
CA ASN A 88 0.28 -11.70 0.42
C ASN A 88 1.43 -12.33 -0.40
N PRO A 89 1.84 -11.74 -1.52
CA PRO A 89 2.91 -12.29 -2.35
C PRO A 89 4.24 -12.40 -1.58
N ARG A 90 4.49 -11.49 -0.64
CA ARG A 90 5.71 -11.48 0.19
C ARG A 90 5.72 -12.55 1.29
N ALA A 91 4.60 -13.22 1.56
CA ALA A 91 4.56 -14.29 2.56
C ALA A 91 5.23 -15.60 2.10
N ALA A 92 5.49 -15.75 0.79
CA ALA A 92 6.15 -16.92 0.22
C ALA A 92 7.68 -16.79 0.14
N GLU A 93 8.23 -15.62 0.46
CA GLU A 93 9.66 -15.27 0.27
C GLU A 93 10.44 -15.12 1.60
N ALA A 94 9.80 -15.43 2.73
CA ALA A 94 10.37 -15.33 4.08
C ALA A 94 10.72 -16.70 4.68
#